data_AF-A0A2H5WNG2-F1
#
_entry.id   AF-A0A2H5WNG2-F1
#
_cell.length_a   1.000
_cell.length_b   1.000
_cell.length_c   1.000
_cell.angle_alpha   90.00
_cell.angle_beta   90.00
_cell.angle_gamma   90.00
#
_symmetry.space_group_name_H-M   'P 1'
#
loop_
_entity.id
_entity.type
_entity.pdbx_description
1 polymer ?
#
loop_
_entity_poly.entity_id
_entity_poly.type
_entity_poly.pdbx_seq_one_letter_code
_entity_poly.pdbx_strand_id
1 'polypeptide(L)'
;MRTIVPDKPIEIRGAEGKLRGVIQNRTLIKEIRGSVHLLRKPPAIAIDARMYDKWRRHFDSIEIRDTETGRVYRISAKQFESWRWELERGYGKQYAVALSRWAVQKPNDPQLVLEV
;
A
#
# COMPACT_ATOMS: atom_id res chain seq x y z
N MET A 1 25.77 -3.10 -5.00
CA MET A 1 25.00 -4.36 -4.92
C MET A 1 23.76 -4.22 -5.79
N ARG A 2 23.60 -5.06 -6.82
CA ARG A 2 22.37 -5.09 -7.66
C ARG A 2 21.33 -5.94 -6.93
N THR A 3 20.28 -5.30 -6.45
CA THR A 3 19.13 -6.02 -5.86
C THR A 3 18.41 -6.74 -7.00
N ILE A 4 18.52 -8.07 -7.04
CA ILE A 4 17.79 -8.91 -7.97
C ILE A 4 16.30 -8.76 -7.64
N VAL A 5 15.56 -8.07 -8.50
CA VAL A 5 14.09 -8.02 -8.44
C VAL A 5 13.62 -9.38 -8.95
N PRO A 6 12.82 -10.15 -8.19
CA PRO A 6 12.26 -11.39 -8.71
C PRO A 6 11.43 -11.07 -9.96
N ASP A 7 11.68 -11.81 -11.04
CA ASP A 7 11.01 -11.65 -12.34
C ASP A 7 9.50 -11.95 -12.26
N LYS A 8 9.10 -12.73 -11.24
CA LYS A 8 7.69 -13.02 -10.93
C LYS A 8 7.19 -12.20 -9.75
N PRO A 9 5.96 -11.65 -9.83
CA PRO A 9 5.31 -10.99 -8.70
C PRO A 9 5.18 -11.94 -7.50
N ILE A 10 5.39 -11.42 -6.29
CA ILE A 10 5.11 -12.15 -5.05
C ILE A 10 3.67 -11.90 -4.66
N GLU A 11 2.84 -12.93 -4.66
CA GLU A 11 1.47 -12.83 -4.18
C GLU A 11 1.39 -12.98 -2.67
N ILE A 12 0.67 -12.06 -2.01
CA ILE A 12 0.36 -12.13 -0.59
C ILE A 12 -1.05 -12.64 -0.44
N ARG A 13 -1.20 -13.87 0.06
CA ARG A 13 -2.50 -14.53 0.27
C ARG A 13 -2.82 -14.67 1.76
N GLY A 14 -4.09 -14.51 2.10
CA GLY A 14 -4.63 -14.82 3.42
C GLY A 14 -4.71 -16.32 3.67
N ALA A 15 -5.09 -16.72 4.89
CA ALA A 15 -5.24 -18.13 5.27
C ALA A 15 -6.30 -18.84 4.41
N GLU A 16 -7.32 -18.11 3.96
CA GLU A 16 -8.38 -18.55 3.06
C GLU A 16 -7.99 -18.54 1.57
N GLY A 17 -6.72 -18.29 1.24
CA GLY A 17 -6.22 -18.22 -0.14
C GLY A 17 -6.55 -16.92 -0.90
N LYS A 18 -7.36 -16.03 -0.31
CA LYS A 18 -7.72 -14.72 -0.88
C LYS A 18 -6.48 -13.85 -1.08
N LEU A 19 -6.35 -13.26 -2.26
CA LEU A 19 -5.30 -12.29 -2.56
C LEU A 19 -5.49 -11.03 -1.72
N ARG A 20 -4.45 -10.65 -0.98
CA ARG A 20 -4.42 -9.48 -0.09
C ARG A 20 -3.49 -8.38 -0.58
N GLY A 21 -2.61 -8.70 -1.53
CA GLY A 21 -1.71 -7.76 -2.17
C GLY A 21 -0.72 -8.50 -3.07
N VAL A 22 0.01 -7.73 -3.87
CA VAL A 22 1.07 -8.25 -4.74
C VAL A 22 2.31 -7.38 -4.53
N ILE A 23 3.49 -7.97 -4.50
CA ILE A 23 4.74 -7.23 -4.58
C ILE A 23 5.31 -7.43 -5.97
N GLN A 24 5.46 -6.33 -6.71
CA GLN A 24 6.00 -6.31 -8.05
C GLN A 24 6.93 -5.10 -8.18
N ASN A 25 8.10 -5.27 -8.80
CA ASN A 25 9.07 -4.18 -9.00
C ASN A 25 9.37 -3.40 -7.71
N ARG A 26 9.58 -4.13 -6.60
CA ARG A 26 9.80 -3.56 -5.25
C ARG A 26 8.68 -2.62 -4.78
N THR A 27 7.47 -2.79 -5.28
CA THR A 27 6.28 -2.05 -4.85
C THR A 27 5.25 -3.01 -4.29
N LEU A 28 4.80 -2.77 -3.06
CA LEU A 28 3.64 -3.44 -2.49
C LEU A 28 2.38 -2.79 -3.04
N ILE A 29 1.60 -3.53 -3.82
CA ILE A 29 0.35 -3.09 -4.45
C ILE A 29 -0.82 -3.74 -3.70
N LYS A 30 -1.78 -2.94 -3.27
CA LYS A 30 -3.04 -3.43 -2.71
C LYS A 30 -4.23 -2.73 -3.34
N GLU A 31 -5.31 -3.48 -3.51
CA GLU A 31 -6.60 -2.95 -3.89
C GLU A 31 -7.48 -2.78 -2.66
N ILE A 32 -8.19 -1.65 -2.59
CA ILE A 32 -9.13 -1.34 -1.53
C ILE A 32 -10.43 -0.80 -2.11
N ARG A 33 -11.48 -0.89 -1.31
CA ARG A 33 -12.70 -0.10 -1.47
C ARG A 33 -12.64 1.07 -0.52
N GLY A 34 -12.55 2.30 -1.03
CA GLY A 34 -12.36 3.51 -0.23
C GLY A 34 -13.41 3.67 0.88
N SER A 35 -14.67 3.40 0.56
CA SER A 35 -15.82 3.48 1.47
C SER A 35 -15.71 2.57 2.71
N VAL A 36 -14.98 1.46 2.59
CA VAL A 36 -14.82 0.41 3.60
C VAL A 36 -13.48 0.51 4.33
N HIS A 37 -12.40 0.80 3.60
CA HIS A 37 -11.03 0.61 4.11
C HIS A 37 -10.33 1.90 4.53
N LEU A 38 -10.78 3.07 4.07
CA LEU A 38 -10.22 4.35 4.52
C LEU A 38 -10.75 4.67 5.91
N LEU A 39 -9.85 4.99 6.84
CA LEU A 39 -10.24 5.52 8.13
C LEU A 39 -10.88 6.90 7.94
N ARG A 40 -11.90 7.21 8.74
CA ARG A 40 -12.60 8.51 8.66
C ARG A 40 -12.00 9.56 9.60
N LYS A 41 -11.54 9.15 10.79
CA LYS A 41 -11.03 10.04 11.85
C LYS A 41 -9.83 9.42 12.59
N PRO A 42 -8.60 9.93 12.34
CA PRO A 42 -8.24 10.81 11.22
C PRO A 42 -8.34 10.08 9.87
N PRO A 43 -8.50 10.80 8.74
CA PRO A 43 -8.41 10.21 7.40
C PRO A 43 -7.06 9.53 7.18
N ALA A 44 -7.06 8.24 6.91
CA ALA A 44 -5.82 7.45 6.81
C ALA A 44 -6.01 6.15 6.04
N ILE A 45 -4.88 5.59 5.60
CA ILE A 45 -4.79 4.22 5.11
C ILE A 45 -4.07 3.38 6.14
N ALA A 46 -4.66 2.23 6.49
CA ALA A 46 -4.07 1.26 7.41
C ALA A 46 -3.60 0.00 6.67
N ILE A 47 -2.44 -0.52 7.07
CA ILE A 47 -1.88 -1.77 6.58
C ILE A 47 -1.69 -2.70 7.77
N ASP A 48 -2.12 -3.96 7.64
CA ASP A 48 -1.89 -5.00 8.64
C ASP A 48 -0.40 -5.09 9.00
N ALA A 49 -0.09 -5.02 10.31
CA ALA A 49 1.28 -4.92 10.79
C ALA A 49 2.07 -6.22 10.52
N ARG A 50 1.43 -7.38 10.73
CA ARG A 50 2.08 -8.68 10.52
C ARG A 50 2.46 -8.87 9.05
N MET A 51 1.56 -8.52 8.13
CA MET A 51 1.82 -8.56 6.69
C MET A 51 2.94 -7.59 6.32
N TYR A 52 2.86 -6.35 6.81
CA TYR A 52 3.88 -5.34 6.55
C TYR A 52 5.26 -5.81 6.99
N ASP A 53 5.41 -6.21 8.25
CA ASP A 53 6.70 -6.59 8.83
C ASP A 53 7.26 -7.86 8.18
N LYS A 54 6.41 -8.85 7.87
CA LYS A 54 6.81 -10.08 7.16
C LYS A 54 7.41 -9.80 5.79
N TRP A 55 6.83 -8.85 5.04
CA TRP A 55 7.20 -8.60 3.65
C TRP A 55 8.07 -7.37 3.44
N ARG A 56 8.34 -6.58 4.48
CA ARG A 56 8.98 -5.27 4.42
C ARG A 56 10.24 -5.22 3.57
N ARG A 57 11.10 -6.24 3.66
CA ARG A 57 12.38 -6.31 2.94
C ARG A 57 12.23 -6.43 1.41
N HIS A 58 11.03 -6.73 0.92
CA HIS A 58 10.76 -7.02 -0.49
C HIS A 58 10.27 -5.81 -1.29
N PHE A 59 9.97 -4.68 -0.64
CA PHE A 59 9.47 -3.49 -1.31
C PHE A 59 10.07 -2.19 -0.72
N ASP A 60 10.19 -1.17 -1.56
CA ASP A 60 10.59 0.20 -1.22
C ASP A 60 9.46 1.20 -1.38
N SER A 61 8.39 0.82 -2.08
CA SER A 61 7.22 1.65 -2.34
C SER A 61 5.94 0.90 -2.00
N ILE A 62 4.89 1.65 -1.66
CA ILE A 62 3.57 1.13 -1.38
C ILE A 62 2.59 1.87 -2.28
N GLU A 63 1.78 1.11 -3.00
CA GLU A 63 0.71 1.60 -3.87
C GLU A 63 -0.63 1.02 -3.41
N ILE A 64 -1.59 1.89 -3.14
CA ILE A 64 -2.94 1.53 -2.75
C ILE A 64 -3.89 2.04 -3.83
N ARG A 65 -4.62 1.13 -4.46
CA ARG A 65 -5.58 1.43 -5.53
C ARG A 65 -6.98 1.36 -4.96
N ASP A 66 -7.69 2.48 -4.99
CA ASP A 66 -9.10 2.52 -4.63
C ASP A 66 -9.96 2.15 -5.84
N THR A 67 -10.52 0.94 -5.81
CA THR A 67 -11.32 0.39 -6.92
C THR A 67 -12.65 1.11 -7.11
N GLU A 68 -13.12 1.87 -6.12
CA GLU A 68 -14.38 2.61 -6.22
C GLU A 68 -14.19 3.97 -6.91
N THR A 69 -13.05 4.63 -6.68
CA THR A 69 -12.82 6.00 -7.18
C THR A 69 -11.72 6.11 -8.24
N GLY A 70 -11.00 5.02 -8.51
CA GLY A 70 -9.85 5.00 -9.42
C GLY A 70 -8.63 5.75 -8.89
N ARG A 71 -8.65 6.24 -7.65
CA ARG A 71 -7.51 6.93 -7.05
C ARG A 71 -6.39 5.95 -6.74
N VAL A 72 -5.15 6.40 -6.96
CA VAL A 72 -3.94 5.66 -6.59
C VAL A 72 -3.16 6.47 -5.58
N TYR A 73 -2.95 5.88 -4.40
CA TYR A 73 -2.19 6.47 -3.32
C TYR A 73 -0.80 5.82 -3.29
N ARG A 74 0.25 6.64 -3.27
CA ARG A 74 1.64 6.18 -3.22
C ARG A 74 2.40 6.79 -2.06
N ILE A 75 3.29 6.00 -1.47
CA ILE A 75 4.25 6.44 -0.46
C ILE A 75 5.46 5.51 -0.49
N SER A 76 6.66 6.03 -0.18
CA SER A 76 7.82 5.16 0.03
C SER A 76 7.69 4.39 1.35
N ALA A 77 8.25 3.19 1.42
CA ALA A 77 8.27 2.38 2.63
C ALA A 77 8.99 3.11 3.78
N LYS A 78 10.06 3.86 3.48
CA LYS A 78 10.80 4.68 4.45
C LYS A 78 9.94 5.79 5.05
N GLN A 79 9.20 6.53 4.22
CA GLN A 79 8.28 7.57 4.72
C GLN A 79 7.13 6.96 5.51
N PHE A 80 6.60 5.82 5.05
CA PHE A 80 5.58 5.08 5.78
C PHE A 80 6.05 4.71 7.19
N GLU A 81 7.26 4.14 7.34
CA GLU A 81 7.84 3.83 8.65
C GLU A 81 8.04 5.06 9.54
N SER A 82 8.40 6.20 8.94
CA SER A 82 8.66 7.45 9.66
C SER A 82 7.37 8.13 10.16
N TRP A 83 6.25 7.92 9.49
CA TRP A 83 4.98 8.62 9.77
C TRP A 83 3.87 7.71 10.30
N ARG A 84 4.08 6.39 10.30
CA ARG A 84 3.07 5.45 10.79
C ARG A 84 2.83 5.62 12.29
N TRP A 85 1.58 5.43 12.69
CA TRP A 85 1.24 5.11 14.08
C TRP A 85 0.61 3.74 14.14
N GLU A 86 0.63 3.15 15.34
CA GLU A 86 0.00 1.86 15.58
C GLU A 86 -1.49 2.04 15.87
N LEU A 87 -2.30 1.17 15.28
CA LEU A 87 -3.74 1.15 15.46
C LEU A 87 -4.21 -0.27 15.73
N GLU A 88 -5.01 -0.45 16.79
CA GLU A 88 -5.67 -1.71 17.09
C GLU A 88 -7.14 -1.46 17.40
N ARG A 89 -8.03 -1.93 16.51
CA ARG A 89 -9.49 -1.73 16.59
C ARG A 89 -10.28 -3.03 16.42
N GLY A 90 -9.77 -4.12 16.99
CA GLY A 90 -10.41 -5.46 16.91
C GLY A 90 -10.12 -6.26 15.64
N TYR A 91 -9.32 -5.73 14.71
CA TYR A 91 -8.90 -6.42 13.47
C TYR A 91 -7.42 -6.81 13.49
N GLY A 92 -6.82 -6.87 14.69
CA GLY A 92 -5.38 -6.99 14.88
C GLY A 92 -4.64 -5.65 14.76
N LYS A 93 -3.32 -5.71 15.01
CA LYS A 93 -2.41 -4.56 14.95
C LYS A 93 -2.23 -4.09 13.50
N GLN A 94 -2.36 -2.79 13.30
CA GLN A 94 -2.20 -2.13 12.02
C GLN A 94 -1.24 -0.95 12.12
N TYR A 95 -0.56 -0.64 11.02
CA TYR A 95 0.18 0.58 10.83
C TYR A 95 -0.63 1.52 9.94
N ALA A 96 -0.96 2.69 10.45
CA ALA A 96 -1.75 3.67 9.73
C ALA A 96 -0.92 4.92 9.41
N VAL A 97 -1.15 5.50 8.23
CA VAL A 97 -0.55 6.77 7.81
C VAL A 97 -1.65 7.68 7.29
N ALA A 98 -1.64 8.93 7.73
CA ALA A 98 -2.65 9.93 7.40
C ALA A 98 -2.69 10.17 5.89
N LEU A 99 -3.89 10.31 5.33
CA LEU A 99 -4.11 10.38 3.89
C LEU A 99 -3.36 11.55 3.24
N SER A 100 -3.21 12.66 3.97
CA SER A 100 -2.45 13.85 3.55
C SER A 100 -0.95 13.62 3.33
N ARG A 101 -0.41 12.46 3.75
CA ARG A 101 1.00 12.08 3.56
C ARG A 101 1.23 11.18 2.34
N TRP A 102 0.17 10.84 1.61
CA TRP A 102 0.25 10.05 0.40
C TRP A 102 0.30 10.96 -0.83
N ALA A 103 1.13 10.61 -1.81
CA ALA A 103 0.99 11.16 -3.15
C ALA A 103 -0.25 10.54 -3.80
N VAL A 104 -1.19 11.36 -4.26
CA VAL A 104 -2.47 10.89 -4.80
C VAL A 104 -2.53 11.21 -6.28
N GLN A 105 -2.72 10.18 -7.09
CA GLN A 105 -3.09 10.30 -8.49
C GLN A 105 -4.59 10.06 -8.62
N LYS A 106 -5.29 10.97 -9.29
CA LYS A 106 -6.70 10.81 -9.67
C LYS A 106 -6.77 10.17 -11.06
N PRO A 107 -7.87 9.47 -11.39
CA PRO A 107 -8.02 8.81 -12.69
C PRO A 107 -7.91 9.76 -13.90
N ASN A 108 -8.26 11.03 -13.72
CA ASN A 108 -8.21 12.04 -14.78
C ASN A 108 -6.96 12.93 -14.71
N ASP A 109 -6.02 12.66 -13.81
CA ASP A 109 -4.76 13.40 -13.81
C ASP A 109 -3.97 13.02 -15.07
N PRO A 110 -3.41 13.99 -15.81
CA PRO A 110 -2.60 13.68 -16.98
C PRO A 110 -1.49 12.73 -16.58
N GLN A 111 -1.53 11.52 -17.14
CA GLN A 111 -0.45 10.57 -16.99
C GLN A 111 0.76 11.21 -17.67
N LEU A 112 1.76 11.62 -16.89
CA LEU A 112 3.05 12.01 -17.45
C LEU A 112 3.59 10.76 -18.15
N VAL A 113 3.41 10.73 -19.47
CA VAL A 113 4.08 9.78 -20.33
C VAL A 113 5.55 10.15 -20.21
N LEU A 114 6.32 9.33 -19.51
CA LEU A 114 7.77 9.39 -19.64
C LEU A 114 8.05 8.95 -21.08
N GLU A 115 8.20 9.93 -21.98
CA GLU A 115 8.84 9.69 -23.27
C GLU A 115 10.25 9.17 -22.95
N VAL A 116 10.51 7.93 -23.38
CA VAL A 116 11.84 7.30 -23.38
C VAL A 116 12.51 7.61 -24.70
#